data_AF-A0AB38YGJ2-F1
#
_entry.id   AF-A0AB38YGJ2-F1
#
_cell.length_a   1.000
_cell.length_b   1.000
_cell.length_c   1.000
_cell.angle_alpha   90.00
_cell.angle_beta   90.00
_cell.angle_gamma   90.00
#
_symmetry.space_group_name_H-M   'P 1'
#
loop_
_entity.id
_entity.type
_entity.pdbx_description
1 polymer ?
#
loop_
_entity_poly.entity_id
_entity_poly.type
_entity_poly.pdbx_seq_one_letter_code
_entity_poly.pdbx_strand_id
1 'polypeptide(L)'
;MILSSCVNQPQYRDLEEYWSFAELYDFAYLVCISQTYRQEGRIGPADRLDEEIWQYIEQGVYPARAYGQVKTASRHFAARIPSGDANVGCARWKNSDELTTVIRRSMA
;
A
#
# COMPACT_ATOMS: atom_id res chain seq x y z
N MET A 1 -21.11 2.28 -38.43
CA MET A 1 -19.93 1.50 -38.00
C MET A 1 -19.33 2.20 -36.81
N ILE A 2 -19.20 1.47 -35.70
CA ILE A 2 -18.60 1.92 -34.43
C ILE A 2 -17.09 1.85 -34.58
N LEU A 3 -16.37 2.90 -34.16
CA LEU A 3 -15.13 2.73 -33.41
C LEU A 3 -15.06 3.83 -32.34
N SER A 4 -15.64 3.50 -31.18
CA SER A 4 -15.26 4.09 -29.91
C SER A 4 -13.74 3.96 -29.73
N SER A 5 -12.99 5.05 -29.79
CA SER A 5 -11.67 5.08 -29.16
C SER A 5 -11.83 5.60 -27.75
N CYS A 6 -12.10 4.68 -26.83
CA CYS A 6 -11.98 4.86 -25.40
C CYS A 6 -10.49 5.05 -25.06
N VAL A 7 -9.94 6.24 -25.29
CA VAL A 7 -8.79 6.67 -24.47
C VAL A 7 -9.40 7.47 -23.34
N ASN A 8 -9.85 6.71 -22.35
CA ASN A 8 -10.18 7.22 -21.03
C ASN A 8 -8.98 8.07 -20.58
N GLN A 9 -9.29 9.27 -20.09
CA GLN A 9 -8.38 10.36 -19.77
C GLN A 9 -7.04 9.89 -19.18
N PRO A 10 -5.89 10.52 -19.52
CA PRO A 10 -4.69 10.32 -18.72
C PRO A 10 -5.06 10.74 -17.30
N GLN A 11 -5.02 9.78 -16.37
CA GLN A 11 -5.34 10.02 -14.98
C GLN A 11 -4.26 10.95 -14.42
N TYR A 12 -4.47 12.25 -14.54
CA TYR A 12 -3.92 13.27 -13.65
C TYR A 12 -4.55 13.06 -12.27
N ARG A 13 -4.33 11.88 -11.71
CA ARG A 13 -4.64 11.57 -10.34
C ARG A 13 -3.68 12.44 -9.55
N ASP A 14 -4.24 13.44 -8.88
CA ASP A 14 -3.56 14.61 -8.32
C ASP A 14 -2.15 14.27 -7.81
N LEU A 15 -1.13 14.67 -8.58
CA LEU A 15 0.26 14.53 -8.16
C LEU A 15 0.45 15.11 -6.75
N GLU A 16 -0.26 16.18 -6.40
CA GLU A 16 -0.22 16.78 -5.06
C GLU A 16 -0.67 15.82 -3.94
N GLU A 17 -1.67 14.98 -4.16
CA GLU A 17 -2.16 14.05 -3.13
C GLU A 17 -1.24 12.85 -2.90
N TYR A 18 -0.54 12.40 -3.94
CA TYR A 18 0.47 11.36 -3.76
C TYR A 18 1.61 11.88 -2.88
N TRP A 19 1.94 13.16 -2.99
CA TRP A 19 3.02 13.79 -2.22
C TRP A 19 2.60 14.13 -0.78
N SER A 20 1.32 14.43 -0.52
CA SER A 20 0.85 14.74 0.84
C SER A 20 0.80 13.52 1.78
N PHE A 21 0.67 12.32 1.21
CA PHE A 21 0.58 11.06 1.97
C PHE A 21 1.65 10.04 1.59
N ALA A 22 2.77 10.48 1.00
CA ALA A 22 3.79 9.62 0.41
C ALA A 22 4.25 8.50 1.37
N GLU A 23 4.49 8.84 2.63
CA GLU A 23 4.94 7.90 3.65
C GLU A 23 3.89 6.85 4.02
N LEU A 24 2.58 7.15 3.92
CA LEU A 24 1.53 6.15 4.14
C LEU A 24 1.45 5.15 2.98
N TYR A 25 1.75 5.57 1.75
CA TYR A 25 1.86 4.67 0.61
C TYR A 25 3.07 3.74 0.73
N ASP A 26 4.22 4.27 1.15
CA ASP A 26 5.43 3.48 1.41
C ASP A 26 5.22 2.50 2.57
N PHE A 27 4.63 2.98 3.66
CA PHE A 27 4.22 2.14 4.79
C PHE A 27 3.31 0.98 4.34
N ALA A 28 2.28 1.26 3.54
CA ALA A 28 1.37 0.25 3.01
C ALA A 28 2.09 -0.81 2.16
N TYR A 29 3.04 -0.38 1.34
CA TYR A 29 3.87 -1.25 0.51
C TYR A 29 4.73 -2.20 1.37
N LEU A 30 5.42 -1.68 2.37
CA LEU A 30 6.25 -2.48 3.26
C LEU A 30 5.42 -3.51 4.04
N VAL A 31 4.28 -3.10 4.59
CA VAL A 31 3.35 -4.02 5.27
C VAL A 31 2.89 -5.14 4.34
N CYS A 32 2.56 -4.80 3.09
CA CYS A 32 2.15 -5.78 2.10
C CYS A 32 3.27 -6.80 1.81
N ILE A 33 4.51 -6.34 1.61
CA ILE A 33 5.64 -7.24 1.34
C ILE A 33 5.94 -8.11 2.56
N SER A 34 6.03 -7.52 3.75
CA SER A 34 6.27 -8.26 5.00
C SER A 34 5.24 -9.39 5.14
N GLN A 35 3.95 -9.08 4.94
CA GLN A 35 2.88 -10.06 5.06
C GLN A 35 2.97 -11.16 4.00
N THR A 36 3.32 -10.81 2.76
CA THR A 36 3.49 -11.78 1.67
C THR A 36 4.68 -12.71 1.96
N TYR A 37 5.82 -12.16 2.37
CA TYR A 37 6.99 -12.95 2.78
C TYR A 37 6.68 -13.89 3.94
N ARG A 38 5.89 -13.44 4.92
CA ARG A 38 5.46 -14.29 6.03
C ARG A 38 4.60 -15.46 5.54
N GLN A 39 3.71 -15.24 4.57
CA GLN A 39 2.90 -16.30 3.94
C GLN A 39 3.74 -17.27 3.11
N GLU A 40 4.82 -16.80 2.49
CA GLU A 40 5.81 -17.63 1.78
C GLU A 40 6.76 -18.40 2.72
N GLY A 41 6.66 -18.21 4.04
CA GLY A 41 7.56 -18.82 5.02
C GLY A 41 8.92 -18.11 5.17
N ARG A 42 9.09 -16.94 4.56
CA ARG A 42 10.32 -16.12 4.62
C ARG A 42 10.29 -15.20 5.84
N ILE A 43 10.32 -15.80 7.03
CA ILE A 43 10.13 -15.09 8.30
C ILE A 43 11.22 -14.04 8.58
N GLY A 44 12.51 -14.38 8.44
CA GLY A 44 13.59 -13.44 8.73
C GLY A 44 13.57 -12.15 7.87
N PRO A 45 13.31 -12.23 6.56
CA PRO A 45 13.04 -11.04 5.74
C PRO A 45 11.79 -10.26 6.18
N ALA A 46 10.70 -10.95 6.57
CA ALA A 46 9.48 -10.28 7.05
C ALA A 46 9.72 -9.52 8.36
N ASP A 47 10.44 -10.11 9.32
CA ASP A 47 10.73 -9.47 10.60
C ASP A 47 11.57 -8.19 10.42
N ARG A 48 12.55 -8.19 9.50
CA ARG A 48 13.31 -6.98 9.16
C ARG A 48 12.43 -5.87 8.57
N LEU A 49 11.47 -6.23 7.73
CA LEU A 49 10.51 -5.25 7.22
C LEU A 49 9.58 -4.74 8.33
N ASP A 50 9.20 -5.60 9.29
CA ASP A 50 8.39 -5.19 10.45
C ASP A 50 9.13 -4.15 11.32
N GLU A 51 10.46 -4.24 11.45
CA GLU A 51 11.29 -3.21 12.09
C GLU A 51 11.27 -1.86 11.33
N GLU A 52 11.41 -1.89 10.00
CA GLU A 52 11.29 -0.69 9.17
C GLU A 52 9.90 -0.06 9.26
N ILE A 53 8.85 -0.88 9.23
CA ILE A 53 7.44 -0.46 9.40
C ILE A 53 7.24 0.23 10.76
N TRP A 54 7.90 -0.25 11.81
CA TRP A 54 7.82 0.35 13.14
C TRP A 54 8.39 1.77 13.17
N GLN A 55 9.47 2.05 12.42
CA GLN A 55 10.06 3.39 12.33
C GLN A 55 9.06 4.43 11.80
N TYR A 56 8.20 4.08 10.84
CA TYR A 56 7.15 4.98 10.37
C TYR A 56 6.15 5.35 11.47
N ILE A 57 5.81 4.39 12.33
CA ILE A 57 4.86 4.61 13.44
C ILE A 57 5.51 5.45 14.53
N GLU A 58 6.78 5.19 14.86
CA GLU A 58 7.53 5.94 15.87
C GLU A 58 7.73 7.41 15.50
N GLN A 59 7.94 7.71 14.22
CA GLN A 59 8.03 9.10 13.73
C GLN A 59 6.74 9.88 13.95
N GLY A 60 5.59 9.20 14.01
CA GLY A 60 4.32 9.80 14.42
C GLY A 60 3.81 10.90 13.48
N VAL A 61 4.18 10.87 12.20
CA VAL A 61 3.77 11.88 11.20
C VAL A 61 2.25 11.93 11.03
N TYR A 62 1.60 10.77 11.11
CA TYR A 62 0.15 10.63 11.00
C TYR A 62 -0.49 10.07 12.29
N PRO A 63 -1.80 10.26 12.50
CA PRO A 63 -2.50 9.68 13.64
C PRO A 63 -2.38 8.15 13.66
N ALA A 64 -2.27 7.55 14.85
CA ALA A 64 -2.16 6.10 15.03
C ALA A 64 -3.28 5.30 14.34
N ARG A 65 -4.49 5.88 14.26
CA ARG A 65 -5.64 5.32 13.54
C ARG A 65 -5.35 5.12 12.04
N ALA A 66 -4.63 6.07 11.41
CA ALA A 66 -4.27 5.99 10.00
C ALA A 66 -3.36 4.80 9.72
N TYR A 67 -2.25 4.68 10.48
CA TYR A 67 -1.37 3.52 10.39
C TYR A 67 -2.11 2.20 10.65
N GLY A 68 -3.01 2.15 11.64
CA GLY A 68 -3.80 0.96 11.96
C GLY A 68 -4.71 0.51 10.81
N GLN A 69 -5.40 1.45 10.16
CA GLN A 69 -6.29 1.15 9.02
C GLN A 69 -5.50 0.73 7.78
N VAL A 70 -4.44 1.48 7.43
CA VAL A 70 -3.58 1.18 6.29
C VAL A 70 -2.89 -0.18 6.46
N LYS A 71 -2.40 -0.49 7.67
CA LYS A 71 -1.77 -1.78 7.98
C LYS A 71 -2.75 -2.94 7.78
N THR A 72 -3.97 -2.81 8.29
CA THR A 72 -5.00 -3.85 8.17
C THR A 72 -5.37 -4.08 6.71
N ALA A 73 -5.64 -3.02 5.94
CA ALA A 73 -5.97 -3.13 4.52
C ALA A 73 -4.83 -3.78 3.71
N SER A 74 -3.58 -3.37 3.97
CA SER A 74 -2.40 -3.90 3.29
C SER A 74 -2.19 -5.40 3.56
N ARG A 75 -2.43 -5.86 4.79
CA ARG A 75 -2.40 -7.30 5.12
C ARG A 75 -3.47 -8.10 4.41
N HIS A 76 -4.69 -7.57 4.31
CA HIS A 76 -5.77 -8.20 3.56
C HIS A 76 -5.47 -8.27 2.06
N PHE A 77 -4.85 -7.23 1.49
CA PHE A 77 -4.40 -7.27 0.11
C PHE A 77 -3.32 -8.34 -0.11
N ALA A 78 -2.30 -8.39 0.76
CA ALA A 78 -1.20 -9.35 0.66
C ALA A 78 -1.65 -10.81 0.57
N ALA A 79 -2.70 -11.20 1.33
CA ALA A 79 -3.27 -12.55 1.27
C ALA A 79 -3.81 -13.00 -0.10
N ARG A 80 -3.98 -12.07 -1.04
CA ARG A 80 -4.44 -12.34 -2.41
C ARG A 80 -3.28 -12.40 -3.42
N ILE A 81 -2.06 -12.09 -2.99
CA ILE A 81 -0.89 -12.05 -3.87
C ILE A 81 -0.33 -13.48 -4.02
N PRO A 82 -0.10 -13.98 -5.25
CA PRO A 82 0.58 -15.25 -5.47
C PRO A 82 2.00 -15.25 -4.89
N SER A 83 2.43 -16.42 -4.41
CA SER A 83 3.82 -16.62 -3.96
C SER A 83 4.82 -16.27 -5.07
N GLY A 84 5.86 -15.51 -4.73
CA GLY A 84 6.89 -15.04 -5.64
C GLY A 84 6.58 -13.69 -6.30
N ASP A 85 5.32 -13.22 -6.24
CA ASP A 85 4.89 -11.97 -6.89
C ASP A 85 4.80 -10.77 -5.93
N ALA A 86 5.34 -10.88 -4.71
CA ALA A 86 5.26 -9.87 -3.66
C ALA A 86 5.59 -8.44 -4.15
N ASN A 87 6.70 -8.26 -4.86
CA ASN A 87 7.13 -6.95 -5.34
C ASN A 87 6.12 -6.32 -6.32
N VAL A 88 5.64 -7.10 -7.29
CA VAL A 88 4.70 -6.62 -8.32
C VAL A 88 3.31 -6.41 -7.72
N GLY A 89 2.82 -7.36 -6.93
CA GLY A 89 1.53 -7.29 -6.27
C GLY A 89 1.45 -6.11 -5.29
N CYS A 90 2.46 -5.93 -4.45
CA CYS A 90 2.49 -4.82 -3.50
C CYS A 90 2.74 -3.47 -4.18
N ALA A 91 3.48 -3.42 -5.29
CA ALA A 91 3.58 -2.19 -6.08
C ALA A 91 2.23 -1.81 -6.71
N ARG A 92 1.43 -2.78 -7.16
CA ARG A 92 0.05 -2.51 -7.61
C ARG A 92 -0.83 -2.01 -6.47
N TRP A 93 -0.71 -2.59 -5.27
CA TRP A 93 -1.41 -2.12 -4.08
C TRP A 93 -1.08 -0.67 -3.75
N LYS A 94 0.22 -0.33 -3.72
CA LYS A 94 0.74 1.02 -3.45
C LYS A 94 0.12 2.08 -4.38
N ASN A 95 -0.11 1.72 -5.64
CA ASN A 95 -0.63 2.63 -6.65
C ASN A 95 -2.16 2.53 -6.85
N SER A 96 -2.88 1.79 -6.01
CA SER A 96 -4.30 1.49 -6.22
C SER A 96 -5.26 2.59 -5.74
N ASP A 97 -6.45 2.64 -6.35
CA ASP A 97 -7.57 3.47 -5.88
C ASP A 97 -8.11 3.06 -4.51
N GLU A 98 -8.06 1.74 -4.26
CA GLU A 98 -8.49 1.14 -3.01
C GLU A 98 -7.65 1.66 -1.83
N LEU A 99 -6.32 1.67 -1.94
CA LEU A 99 -5.43 2.19 -0.90
C LEU A 99 -5.63 3.69 -0.64
N THR A 100 -5.73 4.50 -1.70
CA THR A 100 -6.00 5.94 -1.55
C THR A 100 -7.30 6.19 -0.80
N THR A 101 -8.34 5.41 -1.08
CA THR A 101 -9.62 5.51 -0.38
C THR A 101 -9.48 5.18 1.10
N VAL A 102 -8.69 4.15 1.44
CA VAL A 102 -8.38 3.81 2.84
C VAL A 102 -7.65 4.96 3.52
N ILE A 103 -6.59 5.49 2.91
CA ILE A 103 -5.81 6.61 3.46
C ILE A 103 -6.71 7.82 3.72
N ARG A 104 -7.47 8.27 2.71
CA ARG A 104 -8.34 9.45 2.86
C ARG A 104 -9.39 9.27 3.97
N ARG A 105 -10.03 8.11 4.05
CA ARG A 105 -11.01 7.81 5.11
C ARG A 105 -10.38 7.75 6.49
N SER A 106 -9.09 7.43 6.58
CA SER A 106 -8.36 7.36 7.84
C SER A 106 -7.94 8.73 8.37
N MET A 107 -7.93 9.75 7.49
CA MET A 107 -7.61 11.14 7.78
C MET A 107 -8.84 12.03 8.01
N ALA A 108 -10.04 11.51 7.74
CA ALA A 108 -11.33 12.14 8.00
C ALA A 108 -11.85 11.83 9.40
#